data_AF-A0A968E8J7-F1
#
_entry.id   AF-A0A968E8J7-F1
#
_cell.length_a   1.000
_cell.length_b   1.000
_cell.length_c   1.000
_cell.angle_alpha   90.00
_cell.angle_beta   90.00
_cell.angle_gamma   90.00
#
_symmetry.space_group_name_H-M   'P 1'
#
loop_
_entity.id
_entity.type
_entity.pdbx_description
1 polymer ?
#
loop_
_entity_poly.entity_id
_entity_poly.type
_entity_poly.pdbx_seq_one_letter_code
_entity_poly.pdbx_strand_id
1 'polypeptide(L)' 'IGQTGVNQFSILNIGDGTLSIDTLEFNNELFGSNVTTFPLEIQANSSATIDLNFTPAEFGRENG' A
#
# COMPACT_ATOMS: atom_id res chain seq x y z
N ILE A 1 23.18 -7.31 -4.22
CA ILE A 1 22.44 -6.12 -3.75
C ILE A 1 20.96 -6.46 -3.79
N GLY A 2 20.25 -6.36 -2.65
CA GLY A 2 18.80 -6.61 -2.62
C GLY A 2 18.09 -5.52 -3.43
N GLN A 3 17.29 -5.89 -4.41
CA GLN A 3 16.57 -4.92 -5.24
C GLN A 3 15.33 -4.46 -4.48
N THR A 4 15.20 -3.15 -4.29
CA THR A 4 13.92 -2.57 -3.86
C THR A 4 12.89 -2.80 -4.94
N GLY A 5 11.69 -3.22 -4.54
CA GLY A 5 10.57 -3.47 -5.43
C GLY A 5 9.42 -2.53 -5.10
N VAL A 6 8.75 -2.02 -6.12
CA VAL A 6 7.50 -1.26 -5.97
C VAL A 6 6.41 -2.02 -6.69
N ASN A 7 5.33 -2.34 -5.96
CA ASN A 7 4.11 -2.90 -6.51
C ASN A 7 2.97 -1.90 -6.34
N GLN A 8 2.03 -1.88 -7.28
CA GLN A 8 0.87 -1.01 -7.20
C GLN A 8 -0.37 -1.78 -6.82
N PHE A 9 -1.08 -1.27 -5.82
CA PHE A 9 -2.38 -1.76 -5.39
C PHE A 9 -3.42 -0.66 -5.63
N SER A 10 -4.49 -0.97 -6.35
CA SER A 10 -5.56 0.00 -6.65
C SER A 10 -6.84 -0.37 -5.93
N ILE A 11 -7.45 0.61 -5.28
CA ILE A 11 -8.73 0.49 -4.58
C ILE A 11 -9.75 1.30 -5.36
N LEU A 12 -10.85 0.65 -5.75
CA LEU A 12 -12.01 1.30 -6.37
C LEU A 12 -13.14 1.41 -5.34
N ASN A 13 -13.59 2.62 -5.06
CA ASN A 13 -14.79 2.85 -4.27
C ASN A 13 -16.03 2.72 -5.17
N ILE A 14 -16.70 1.56 -5.11
CA ILE A 14 -17.95 1.28 -5.86
C ILE A 14 -19.22 1.73 -5.12
N GLY A 15 -19.09 2.39 -3.96
CA GLY A 15 -20.21 2.91 -3.19
C GLY A 15 -20.60 4.33 -3.57
N ASP A 16 -21.74 4.77 -3.04
CA ASP A 16 -22.31 6.11 -3.27
C ASP A 16 -21.83 7.18 -2.27
N GLY A 17 -20.97 6.80 -1.32
CA GLY A 17 -20.40 7.68 -0.30
C GLY A 17 -18.87 7.61 -0.25
N THR A 18 -18.25 8.56 0.45
CA THR A 18 -16.78 8.57 0.65
C THR A 18 -16.34 7.35 1.48
N LEU A 19 -15.33 6.64 0.98
CA LEU A 19 -14.64 5.58 1.70
C LEU A 19 -13.49 6.22 2.49
N SER A 20 -13.51 6.08 3.82
CA SER A 20 -12.41 6.45 4.70
C SER A 20 -11.59 5.22 5.05
N ILE A 21 -10.29 5.26 4.80
CA ILE A 21 -9.33 4.24 5.24
C ILE A 21 -8.52 4.87 6.38
N ASP A 22 -8.63 4.31 7.59
CA ASP A 22 -7.99 4.87 8.78
C ASP A 22 -6.59 4.32 9.02
N THR A 23 -6.31 3.10 8.56
CA THR A 23 -5.02 2.43 8.76
C THR A 23 -4.68 1.49 7.60
N LEU A 24 -3.39 1.24 7.42
CA LEU A 24 -2.84 0.14 6.62
C LEU A 24 -1.91 -0.67 7.52
N GLU A 25 -2.09 -1.98 7.56
CA GLU A 25 -1.28 -2.90 8.36
C GLU A 25 -0.55 -3.89 7.44
N PHE A 26 0.74 -4.10 7.72
CA PHE A 26 1.59 -5.03 6.99
C PHE A 26 2.02 -6.14 7.92
N ASN A 27 1.91 -7.39 7.47
CA ASN A 27 2.32 -8.57 8.23
C ASN A 27 3.85 -8.80 8.22
N ASN A 28 4.59 -8.04 7.40
CA ASN A 28 6.03 -8.12 7.26
C ASN A 28 6.61 -6.70 7.24
N GLU A 29 7.53 -6.44 8.16
CA GLU A 29 8.15 -5.11 8.40
C GLU A 29 9.00 -4.63 7.21
N LEU A 30 9.36 -5.50 6.27
CA LEU A 30 10.05 -5.15 5.04
C LEU A 30 9.12 -4.48 4.02
N PHE A 31 7.80 -4.55 4.23
CA PHE A 31 6.80 -3.93 3.37
C PHE A 31 6.21 -2.69 4.04
N GLY A 32 6.05 -1.63 3.24
CA GLY A 32 5.36 -0.41 3.65
C GLY A 32 4.63 0.20 2.47
N SER A 33 4.00 1.36 2.71
CA SER A 33 3.27 2.10 1.68
C SER A 33 3.76 3.54 1.55
N ASN A 34 3.53 4.16 0.39
CA ASN A 34 3.76 5.60 0.20
C ASN A 34 2.72 6.49 0.92
N VAL A 35 1.59 5.93 1.35
CA VAL A 35 0.57 6.62 2.14
C VAL A 35 1.06 6.76 3.57
N THR A 36 1.29 8.01 3.99
CA THR A 36 1.81 8.37 5.33
C THR A 36 0.81 9.17 6.17
N THR A 37 -0.34 9.53 5.60
CA THR A 37 -1.37 10.34 6.26
C THR A 37 -2.70 9.62 6.25
N PHE A 38 -3.37 9.62 7.41
CA PHE A 38 -4.70 9.05 7.59
C PHE A 38 -5.66 10.10 8.21
N PRO A 39 -6.97 10.05 7.90
CA PRO A 39 -7.61 9.08 7.01
C PRO A 39 -7.27 9.32 5.54
N LEU A 40 -7.15 8.24 4.76
CA LEU A 40 -7.11 8.29 3.31
C LEU A 40 -8.56 8.24 2.80
N GLU A 41 -9.00 9.32 2.16
CA GLU A 41 -10.36 9.43 1.64
C GLU A 41 -10.42 9.12 0.14
N ILE A 42 -11.32 8.22 -0.24
CA ILE A 42 -11.61 7.88 -1.64
C ILE A 42 -13.07 8.26 -1.92
N GLN A 43 -13.27 9.28 -2.75
CA GLN A 43 -14.61 9.74 -3.12
C GLN A 43 -15.42 8.62 -3.81
N ALA A 44 -16.74 8.74 -3.78
CA ALA A 44 -17.64 7.80 -4.47
C ALA A 44 -17.24 7.65 -5.95
N ASN A 45 -17.29 6.42 -6.46
CA ASN A 45 -16.93 6.07 -7.84
C ASN A 45 -15.50 6.44 -8.28
N SER A 46 -14.61 6.75 -7.32
CA SER A 46 -13.21 7.08 -7.57
C SER A 46 -12.28 5.94 -7.17
N SER A 47 -11.07 5.96 -7.71
CA SER A 47 -10.01 5.03 -7.36
C SER A 47 -8.82 5.73 -6.71
N ALA A 48 -8.16 5.05 -5.78
CA ALA A 48 -6.83 5.43 -5.29
C ALA A 48 -5.82 4.33 -5.60
N THR A 49 -4.59 4.72 -5.89
CA THR A 49 -3.46 3.80 -6.07
C THR A 49 -2.48 3.98 -4.93
N ILE A 50 -2.12 2.88 -4.29
CA ILE A 50 -1.17 2.78 -3.19
C ILE A 50 0.05 2.05 -3.72
N ASP A 51 1.22 2.67 -3.56
CA ASP A 51 2.50 2.04 -3.88
C ASP A 51 2.96 1.24 -2.66
N LEU A 52 3.09 -0.07 -2.83
CA LEU A 52 3.66 -1.00 -1.87
C LEU A 52 5.16 -1.09 -2.11
N ASN A 53 5.94 -0.63 -1.14
CA ASN A 53 7.39 -0.59 -1.21
C ASN A 53 7.96 -1.75 -0.40
N PHE A 54 8.82 -2.55 -1.04
CA PHE A 54 9.62 -3.58 -0.38
C PHE A 54 11.05 -3.08 -0.16
N THR A 55 11.49 -3.04 1.10
CA THR A 55 12.83 -2.56 1.51
C THR A 55 13.55 -3.66 2.33
N PRO A 56 14.33 -4.54 1.68
CA PRO A 56 15.03 -5.63 2.38
C PRO A 56 16.17 -5.10 3.26
N ALA A 57 16.24 -5.56 4.51
CA ALA A 57 17.25 -5.13 5.49
C ALA A 57 18.64 -5.78 5.29
N GLU A 58 18.71 -7.01 4.75
CA GLU A 58 19.99 -7.72 4.48
C GLU A 58 19.84 -8.80 3.38
N PHE A 59 20.97 -9.31 2.87
CA PHE A 59 21.01 -10.34 1.82
C PHE A 59 20.41 -11.67 2.32
N GLY A 60 19.25 -12.08 1.80
CA GLY A 60 18.67 -13.37 2.17
C GLY A 60 17.28 -13.58 1.59
N ARG A 61 17.23 -14.19 0.41
CA ARG A 61 16.12 -14.97 -0.17
C ARG A 61 14.75 -14.87 0.56
N GLU A 62 13.96 -13.85 0.29
CA GLU A 62 12.51 -14.05 0.18
C GLU A 62 12.23 -14.45 -1.27
N ASN A 63 12.48 -15.72 -1.59
CA ASN A 63 11.94 -16.29 -2.82
C ASN A 63 10.47 -16.56 -2.57
N GLY A 64 9.60 -15.92 -3.36
CA GLY A 64 8.23 -16.38 -3.57
C GLY A 64 8.17 -17.79 -4.14
#